data_AF-A0AAV2AS10-F1
#
_entry.id   AF-A0AAV2AS10-F1
#
_cell.length_a   1.000
_cell.length_b   1.000
_cell.length_c   1.000
_cell.angle_alpha   90.00
_cell.angle_beta   90.00
_cell.angle_gamma   90.00
#
_symmetry.space_group_name_H-M   'P 1'
#
loop_
_entity.id
_entity.type
_entity.pdbx_description
1 polymer ?
#
loop_
_entity_poly.entity_id
_entity_poly.type
_entity_poly.pdbx_seq_one_letter_code
_entity_poly.pdbx_strand_id
1 'polypeptide(L)'
;MQKYSRKIAMTDSRFITPFFPSLCHYATIRLAVPLFKKFGRETLDRVFDEIQDESSNASGDVTEGNSDVISRRAKSILLLIDKSSRRKVMKAIRGLHRAINYWRFDHWDILKI
;
A
#
# COMPACT_ATOMS: atom_id res chain seq x y z
N MET A 1 57.98 -8.19 -18.73
CA MET A 1 57.34 -6.98 -19.29
C MET A 1 56.13 -7.43 -20.10
N GLN A 2 54.88 -7.37 -19.59
CA GLN A 2 53.91 -6.26 -19.71
C GLN A 2 53.83 -5.71 -21.16
N LYS A 3 52.70 -5.60 -21.87
CA LYS A 3 51.25 -5.66 -21.57
C LYS A 3 50.51 -5.99 -22.88
N TYR A 4 49.52 -6.89 -22.86
CA TYR A 4 48.45 -6.87 -23.86
C TYR A 4 47.30 -6.01 -23.31
N SER A 5 47.17 -4.80 -23.83
CA SER A 5 46.05 -3.91 -23.51
C SER A 5 44.85 -4.29 -24.39
N ARG A 6 43.96 -5.17 -23.90
CA ARG A 6 42.59 -5.24 -24.43
C ARG A 6 41.85 -3.98 -23.96
N LYS A 7 41.68 -3.01 -24.86
CA LYS A 7 40.64 -2.00 -24.73
C LYS A 7 39.30 -2.72 -24.83
N ILE A 8 38.70 -3.05 -23.70
CA ILE A 8 37.27 -3.36 -23.64
C ILE A 8 36.58 -2.00 -23.70
N ALA A 9 36.04 -1.66 -24.86
CA ALA A 9 35.06 -0.59 -24.94
C ALA A 9 33.83 -1.07 -24.16
N MET A 10 33.77 -0.68 -22.89
CA MET A 10 32.64 -0.91 -22.01
C MET A 10 31.51 0.01 -22.49
N THR A 11 30.70 -0.47 -23.43
CA THR A 11 29.39 0.13 -23.69
C THR A 11 28.49 -0.24 -22.52
N ASP A 12 28.66 0.46 -21.40
CA ASP A 12 27.85 0.35 -20.20
C ASP A 12 26.50 1.05 -20.45
N SER A 13 25.77 0.56 -21.45
CA SER A 13 24.36 0.91 -21.65
C SER A 13 23.56 0.08 -20.64
N ARG A 14 23.56 0.53 -19.39
CA ARG A 14 22.61 0.08 -18.39
C ARG A 14 21.24 0.53 -18.86
N PHE A 15 20.56 -0.33 -19.61
CA PHE A 15 19.16 -0.16 -19.94
C PHE A 15 18.39 -0.14 -18.61
N ILE A 16 18.14 1.06 -18.08
CA ILE A 16 17.21 1.27 -16.98
C ILE A 16 15.84 1.07 -17.63
N THR A 17 15.33 -0.15 -17.58
CA THR A 17 13.97 -0.44 -18.04
C THR A 17 13.02 0.40 -17.19
N PRO A 18 12.27 1.35 -17.78
CA PRO A 18 11.38 2.19 -16.99
C PRO A 18 10.30 1.32 -16.36
N PHE A 19 9.98 1.60 -15.11
CA PHE A 19 8.89 0.92 -14.42
C PHE A 19 7.56 1.39 -15.00
N PHE A 20 6.93 0.54 -15.81
CA PHE A 20 5.59 0.76 -16.37
C PHE A 20 4.59 -0.12 -15.62
N PRO A 21 3.99 0.36 -14.52
CA PRO A 21 2.95 -0.39 -13.84
C PRO A 21 1.74 -0.56 -14.76
N SER A 22 1.03 -1.68 -14.63
CA SER A 22 -0.23 -1.86 -15.34
C SER A 22 -1.25 -0.78 -14.94
N LEU A 23 -2.18 -0.45 -15.84
CA LEU A 23 -3.28 0.48 -15.53
C LEU A 23 -4.07 0.06 -14.28
N CYS A 24 -4.27 -1.25 -14.09
CA CYS A 24 -4.89 -1.79 -12.89
C CYS A 24 -4.08 -1.51 -11.62
N HIS A 25 -2.75 -1.64 -11.69
CA HIS A 25 -1.87 -1.30 -10.57
C HIS A 25 -1.98 0.20 -10.25
N TYR A 26 -1.87 1.06 -11.26
CA TYR A 26 -2.01 2.50 -11.09
C TYR A 26 -3.37 2.89 -10.48
N ALA A 27 -4.48 2.35 -10.99
CA ALA A 27 -5.82 2.59 -10.44
C ALA A 27 -5.92 2.14 -8.98
N THR A 28 -5.31 1.00 -8.63
CA THR A 28 -5.28 0.49 -7.26
C THR A 28 -4.52 1.45 -6.34
N ILE A 29 -3.34 1.91 -6.75
CA ILE A 29 -2.53 2.87 -5.98
C ILE A 29 -3.28 4.21 -5.82
N ARG A 30 -3.94 4.68 -6.88
CA ARG A 30 -4.72 5.92 -6.88
C ARG A 30 -5.87 5.90 -5.86
N LEU A 31 -6.43 4.72 -5.57
CA LEU A 31 -7.41 4.54 -4.50
C LEU A 31 -6.76 4.32 -3.13
N ALA A 32 -5.68 3.53 -3.06
CA ALA A 32 -5.02 3.15 -1.82
C ALA A 32 -4.42 4.34 -1.06
N VAL A 33 -3.73 5.24 -1.77
CA VAL A 33 -3.04 6.41 -1.16
C VAL A 33 -4.01 7.32 -0.39
N PRO A 34 -5.10 7.85 -0.99
CA PRO A 34 -6.01 8.74 -0.26
C PRO A 34 -6.75 8.02 0.88
N LEU A 35 -7.07 6.73 0.72
CA LEU A 35 -7.67 5.94 1.80
C LEU A 35 -6.72 5.82 2.99
N PHE A 36 -5.47 5.41 2.74
CA PHE A 36 -4.46 5.29 3.78
C PHE A 36 -4.22 6.62 4.49
N LYS A 37 -4.11 7.73 3.74
CA LYS A 37 -3.93 9.07 4.32
C LYS A 37 -5.11 9.49 5.20
N LYS A 38 -6.34 9.17 4.80
CA LYS A 38 -7.56 9.63 5.47
C LYS A 38 -7.91 8.81 6.73
N PHE A 39 -7.68 7.50 6.69
CA PHE A 39 -8.17 6.58 7.72
C PHE A 39 -7.06 5.88 8.51
N GLY A 40 -5.83 5.85 7.97
CA GLY A 40 -4.74 5.06 8.52
C GLY A 40 -4.90 3.56 8.21
N ARG A 41 -3.80 2.82 8.38
CA ARG A 41 -3.80 1.37 8.15
C ARG A 41 -4.71 0.64 9.13
N GLU A 42 -4.61 0.92 10.43
CA GLU A 42 -5.25 0.12 11.48
C GLU A 42 -6.77 0.13 11.35
N THR A 43 -7.36 1.31 11.15
CA THR A 43 -8.80 1.46 10.88
C THR A 43 -9.24 0.68 9.65
N LEU A 44 -8.45 0.74 8.57
CA LEU A 44 -8.79 0.06 7.32
C LEU A 44 -8.65 -1.46 7.43
N ASP A 45 -7.63 -1.97 8.15
CA ASP A 45 -7.47 -3.40 8.42
C ASP A 45 -8.66 -3.92 9.24
N ARG A 46 -9.00 -3.26 10.37
CA ARG A 46 -10.15 -3.65 11.21
C ARG A 46 -11.46 -3.70 10.43
N VAL A 47 -11.78 -2.62 9.72
CA VAL A 47 -13.03 -2.52 8.95
C VAL A 47 -13.05 -3.53 7.80
N PHE A 48 -11.92 -3.80 7.17
CA PHE A 48 -11.86 -4.80 6.12
C PHE A 48 -12.14 -6.20 6.64
N ASP A 49 -11.61 -6.53 7.82
CA ASP A 49 -11.84 -7.80 8.51
C ASP A 49 -13.32 -7.92 8.91
N GLU A 50 -13.91 -6.88 9.51
CA GLU A 50 -15.36 -6.81 9.78
C GLU A 50 -16.21 -7.08 8.53
N ILE A 51 -15.85 -6.53 7.36
CA ILE A 51 -16.59 -6.78 6.12
C ILE A 51 -16.42 -8.24 5.64
N GLN A 52 -15.27 -8.88 5.87
CA GLN A 52 -15.11 -10.31 5.59
C GLN A 52 -15.94 -11.15 6.58
N ASP A 53 -16.00 -10.74 7.84
CA ASP A 53 -16.67 -11.44 8.91
C ASP A 53 -18.20 -11.32 8.84
N GLU A 54 -18.77 -10.13 8.56
CA GLU A 54 -20.20 -9.93 8.32
C GLU A 54 -20.71 -10.66 7.07
N SER A 55 -19.83 -10.86 6.08
CA SER A 55 -20.11 -11.75 4.94
C SER A 55 -20.19 -13.22 5.36
N SER A 56 -19.77 -13.58 6.57
CA SER A 56 -19.70 -14.95 7.08
C SER A 56 -20.59 -15.22 8.30
N ASN A 57 -20.88 -14.20 9.13
CA ASN A 57 -21.69 -14.30 10.33
C ASN A 57 -22.47 -12.99 10.55
N ALA A 58 -23.80 -13.06 10.55
CA ALA A 58 -24.66 -11.96 10.93
C ALA A 58 -24.83 -11.93 12.46
N SER A 59 -24.01 -11.16 13.17
CA SER A 59 -24.30 -10.79 14.55
C SER A 59 -23.63 -9.46 14.88
N GLY A 60 -24.45 -8.45 15.12
CA GLY A 60 -24.01 -7.10 15.41
C GLY A 60 -23.89 -6.88 16.90
N ASP A 61 -22.79 -6.24 17.28
CA ASP A 61 -22.75 -5.46 18.51
C ASP A 61 -21.86 -4.24 18.24
N VAL A 62 -22.42 -3.04 18.39
CA VAL A 62 -21.74 -1.77 18.07
C VAL A 62 -21.63 -0.96 19.36
N THR A 63 -20.42 -0.91 19.92
CA THR A 63 -20.11 -0.08 21.08
C THR A 63 -19.67 1.31 20.61
N GLU A 64 -20.56 2.28 20.76
CA GLU A 64 -20.47 3.61 20.14
C GLU A 64 -19.37 4.52 20.76
N GLY A 65 -18.37 4.87 19.94
CA GLY A 65 -17.37 5.91 20.23
C GLY A 65 -16.98 6.72 18.99
N ASN A 66 -16.21 7.81 19.13
CA ASN A 66 -15.74 8.61 17.96
C ASN A 66 -14.95 7.79 16.93
N SER A 67 -14.28 6.72 17.38
CA SER A 67 -13.68 5.66 16.54
C SER A 67 -14.69 5.10 15.52
N ASP A 68 -15.97 5.01 15.88
CA ASP A 68 -17.00 4.39 15.06
C ASP A 68 -17.44 5.26 13.91
N VAL A 69 -17.40 6.60 14.05
CA VAL A 69 -17.78 7.48 12.93
C VAL A 69 -16.75 7.36 11.79
N ILE A 70 -15.46 7.36 12.14
CA ILE A 70 -14.37 7.19 11.17
C ILE A 70 -14.43 5.78 10.54
N SER A 71 -14.67 4.76 11.36
CA SER A 71 -14.76 3.37 10.91
C SER A 71 -15.97 3.14 10.01
N ARG A 72 -17.16 3.66 10.36
CA ARG A 72 -18.35 3.61 9.51
C ARG A 72 -18.13 4.29 8.16
N ARG A 73 -17.46 5.44 8.15
CA ARG A 73 -17.09 6.13 6.89
C ARG A 73 -16.11 5.31 6.06
N ALA A 74 -15.08 4.75 6.69
CA ALA A 74 -14.13 3.86 6.00
C ALA A 74 -14.84 2.63 5.42
N LYS A 75 -15.75 2.02 6.19
CA LYS A 75 -16.55 0.85 5.81
C LYS A 75 -17.42 1.15 4.60
N SER A 76 -18.16 2.25 4.65
CA SER A 76 -19.00 2.71 3.55
C SER A 76 -18.19 2.88 2.26
N ILE A 77 -17.02 3.52 2.31
CA ILE A 77 -16.18 3.71 1.12
C ILE A 77 -15.60 2.38 0.61
N LEU A 78 -15.16 1.49 1.50
CA LEU A 78 -14.66 0.17 1.10
C LEU A 78 -15.76 -0.69 0.46
N LEU A 79 -17.00 -0.57 0.92
CA LEU A 79 -18.15 -1.27 0.35
C LEU A 79 -18.52 -0.80 -1.06
N LEU A 80 -18.23 0.46 -1.43
CA LEU A 80 -18.39 0.96 -2.80
C LEU A 80 -17.42 0.31 -3.79
N ILE A 81 -16.32 -0.26 -3.30
CA ILE A 81 -15.34 -0.97 -4.13
C ILE A 81 -15.77 -2.43 -4.24
N ASP A 82 -15.72 -2.98 -5.46
CA ASP A 82 -16.01 -4.39 -5.69
C ASP A 82 -15.09 -5.30 -4.86
N LYS A 83 -15.59 -6.47 -4.46
CA LYS A 83 -14.88 -7.38 -3.54
C LYS A 83 -13.48 -7.74 -4.02
N SER A 84 -13.28 -7.91 -5.32
CA SER A 84 -12.00 -8.32 -5.90
C SER A 84 -10.98 -7.17 -5.86
N SER A 85 -11.40 -5.96 -6.19
CA SER A 85 -10.57 -4.76 -6.13
C SER A 85 -10.29 -4.33 -4.70
N ARG A 86 -11.24 -4.51 -3.77
CA ARG A 86 -11.06 -4.21 -2.35
C ARG A 86 -9.85 -4.96 -1.78
N ARG A 87 -9.71 -6.25 -2.09
CA ARG A 87 -8.53 -7.05 -1.69
C ARG A 87 -7.23 -6.48 -2.26
N LYS A 88 -7.23 -6.06 -3.53
CA LYS A 88 -6.05 -5.46 -4.19
C LYS A 88 -5.68 -4.11 -3.54
N VAL A 89 -6.67 -3.27 -3.26
CA VAL A 89 -6.51 -1.97 -2.59
C VAL A 89 -5.94 -2.18 -1.17
N MET A 90 -6.47 -3.11 -0.40
CA MET A 90 -5.94 -3.43 0.94
C MET A 90 -4.51 -3.96 0.88
N LYS A 91 -4.18 -4.82 -0.10
CA LYS A 91 -2.80 -5.27 -0.31
C LYS A 91 -1.87 -4.08 -0.61
N ALA A 92 -2.31 -3.13 -1.44
CA ALA A 92 -1.55 -1.93 -1.75
C ALA A 92 -1.37 -1.02 -0.53
N ILE A 93 -2.39 -0.82 0.30
CA ILE A 93 -2.31 -0.06 1.56
C ILE A 93 -1.27 -0.67 2.51
N ARG A 94 -1.32 -1.99 2.70
CA ARG A 94 -0.34 -2.72 3.52
C ARG A 94 1.08 -2.60 2.95
N GLY A 95 1.21 -2.67 1.62
CA GLY A 95 2.48 -2.46 0.93
C GLY A 95 3.03 -1.05 1.15
N LEU A 96 2.18 -0.02 1.03
CA LEU A 96 2.54 1.38 1.27
C LEU A 96 3.03 1.59 2.71
N HIS A 97 2.31 1.08 3.69
CA HIS A 97 2.71 1.18 5.10
C HIS A 97 4.06 0.51 5.36
N ARG A 98 4.30 -0.67 4.79
CA ARG A 98 5.61 -1.35 4.86
C ARG A 98 6.70 -0.53 4.22
N ALA A 99 6.49 0.01 3.02
CA ALA A 99 7.46 0.83 2.31
C ALA A 99 7.84 2.08 3.12
N ILE A 100 6.86 2.75 3.72
CA ILE A 100 7.09 3.89 4.62
C ILE A 100 7.95 3.45 5.82
N ASN A 101 7.64 2.31 6.45
CA ASN A 101 8.39 1.84 7.61
C ASN A 101 9.82 1.42 7.25
N TYR A 102 10.03 0.76 6.11
CA TYR A 102 11.37 0.46 5.62
C TYR A 102 12.15 1.73 5.36
N TRP A 103 11.55 2.69 4.66
CA TRP A 103 12.20 3.97 4.41
C TRP A 103 12.60 4.67 5.71
N ARG A 104 11.71 4.71 6.71
CA ARG A 104 11.98 5.29 8.03
C ARG A 104 13.09 4.55 8.79
N PHE A 105 13.19 3.24 8.62
CA PHE A 105 14.22 2.42 9.25
C PHE A 105 15.58 2.65 8.58
N ASP A 106 15.63 2.60 7.24
CA ASP A 106 16.85 2.78 6.46
C ASP A 106 17.41 4.20 6.54
N HIS A 107 16.55 5.19 6.77
CA HIS A 107 16.89 6.61 6.84
C HIS A 107 16.58 7.20 8.21
N TRP A 108 16.61 6.39 9.27
CA TRP A 108 16.26 6.80 10.63
C TRP A 108 17.12 7.98 11.12
N ASP A 109 18.37 8.05 10.66
CA ASP A 109 19.35 9.08 10.94
C ASP A 109 19.03 10.42 10.25
N ILE A 110 18.32 10.44 9.12
CA ILE A 110 17.78 11.67 8.53
C ILE A 110 16.62 12.24 9.38
N LEU A 111 15.88 11.36 10.05
CA LEU A 111 14.74 11.74 10.88
C LEU A 111 15.16 12.23 12.29
N LYS A 112 16.46 12.24 12.60
CA LYS A 112 17.03 12.72 13.87
C LYS A 112 17.37 14.23 13.89
N ILE A 113 16.59 15.05 13.17
CA ILE A 113 16.71 16.52 13.26
C ILE A 113 15.85 17.04 14.41
#